data_AF-A0A2U1K8U5-F1
#
_entry.id   AF-A0A2U1K8U5-F1
#
_cell.length_a   1.000
_cell.length_b   1.000
_cell.length_c   1.000
_cell.angle_alpha   90.00
_cell.angle_beta   90.00
_cell.angle_gamma   90.00
#
_symmetry.space_group_name_H-M   'P 1'
#
loop_
_entity.id
_entity.type
_entity.pdbx_description
1 polymer ?
#
loop_
_entity_poly.entity_id
_entity_poly.type
_entity_poly.pdbx_seq_one_letter_code
_entity_poly.pdbx_strand_id
1 'polypeptide(L)'
;MGDQKNLVVKFDDLPLHLILEILTCGWLGGVDLVCLELSCKLFRDGYELGPVNFKSLGEFAAFRLCGSNSVFVGFSDGAKDELLARCGGCWKRVLRFLQSVNESSDVVQTYSGNV
;
A
#
# COMPACT_ATOMS: atom_id res chain seq x y z
N MET A 1 -19.97 -38.90 -6.40
CA MET A 1 -18.72 -38.59 -7.10
C MET A 1 -18.75 -37.10 -7.31
N GLY A 2 -18.09 -36.35 -6.43
CA GLY A 2 -18.27 -34.90 -6.32
C GLY A 2 -17.49 -34.18 -7.41
N ASP A 3 -18.20 -33.46 -8.28
CA ASP A 3 -17.61 -32.55 -9.25
C ASP A 3 -17.01 -31.35 -8.51
N GLN A 4 -15.77 -31.51 -8.04
CA GLN A 4 -14.91 -30.41 -7.61
C GLN A 4 -14.54 -29.62 -8.88
N LYS A 5 -15.50 -28.83 -9.35
CA LYS A 5 -15.31 -27.77 -10.33
C LYS A 5 -14.20 -26.86 -9.80
N ASN A 6 -13.00 -27.10 -10.30
CA ASN A 6 -11.84 -26.26 -10.14
C ASN A 6 -12.20 -24.93 -10.80
N LEU A 7 -12.82 -24.05 -10.02
CA LEU A 7 -13.07 -22.66 -10.37
C LEU A 7 -11.70 -21.99 -10.38
N VAL A 8 -10.97 -22.19 -11.47
CA VAL A 8 -9.85 -21.35 -11.86
C VAL A 8 -10.48 -20.02 -12.23
N VAL A 9 -10.77 -19.22 -11.21
CA VAL A 9 -11.15 -17.82 -11.36
C VAL A 9 -9.96 -17.18 -12.04
N LYS A 10 -10.10 -16.86 -13.33
CA LYS A 10 -9.12 -16.04 -14.02
C LYS A 10 -9.16 -14.68 -13.35
N PHE A 11 -8.07 -14.32 -12.69
CA PHE A 11 -7.91 -13.01 -12.05
C PHE A 11 -8.04 -11.84 -13.05
N ASP A 12 -7.96 -12.11 -14.36
CA ASP A 12 -8.28 -11.14 -15.41
C ASP A 12 -9.71 -10.56 -15.30
N ASP A 13 -10.66 -11.29 -14.69
CA ASP A 13 -12.05 -10.85 -14.50
C ASP A 13 -12.33 -10.27 -13.12
N LEU A 14 -11.34 -10.23 -12.21
CA LEU A 14 -11.56 -9.68 -10.88
C LEU A 14 -11.53 -8.15 -10.98
N PRO A 15 -12.65 -7.46 -10.77
CA PRO A 15 -12.73 -6.05 -11.05
C PRO A 15 -11.75 -5.31 -10.14
N LEU A 16 -10.92 -4.46 -10.74
CA LEU A 16 -9.82 -3.73 -10.10
C LEU A 16 -10.21 -3.16 -8.73
N HIS A 17 -11.43 -2.62 -8.58
CA HIS A 17 -11.90 -2.06 -7.32
C HIS A 17 -11.92 -3.07 -6.15
N LEU A 18 -12.26 -4.34 -6.38
CA LEU A 18 -12.24 -5.38 -5.33
C LEU A 18 -10.82 -5.75 -4.95
N ILE A 19 -9.92 -5.84 -5.93
CA ILE A 19 -8.50 -6.05 -5.67
C ILE A 19 -7.97 -4.89 -4.82
N LEU A 20 -8.27 -3.66 -5.21
CA LEU A 20 -7.89 -2.46 -4.48
C LEU A 20 -8.42 -2.46 -3.04
N GLU A 21 -9.69 -2.80 -2.86
CA GLU A 21 -10.35 -2.87 -1.56
C GLU A 21 -9.65 -3.89 -0.65
N ILE A 22 -9.46 -5.13 -1.13
CA ILE A 22 -8.79 -6.20 -0.39
C ILE A 22 -7.37 -5.79 0.04
N LEU A 23 -6.61 -5.14 -0.84
CA LEU A 23 -5.26 -4.65 -0.55
C LEU A 23 -5.26 -3.55 0.52
N THR A 24 -6.24 -2.65 0.47
CA THR A 24 -6.34 -1.53 1.40
C THR A 24 -6.90 -1.91 2.75
N CYS A 25 -7.71 -2.97 2.83
CA CYS A 25 -8.26 -3.45 4.10
C CYS A 25 -7.25 -4.24 4.95
N GLY A 26 -6.12 -4.66 4.38
CA GLY A 26 -5.05 -5.35 5.11
C GLY A 26 -5.36 -6.80 5.46
N TRP A 27 -6.32 -7.43 4.77
CA TRP A 27 -6.76 -8.81 5.05
C TRP A 27 -5.81 -9.87 4.48
N LEU A 28 -4.86 -9.46 3.64
CA LEU A 28 -3.91 -10.36 2.99
C LEU A 28 -2.55 -10.31 3.68
N GLY A 29 -2.00 -11.50 3.96
CA GLY A 29 -0.62 -11.63 4.39
C GLY A 29 0.37 -11.36 3.26
N GLY A 30 1.65 -11.18 3.59
CA GLY A 30 2.70 -10.93 2.59
C GLY A 30 2.81 -12.03 1.53
N VAL A 31 2.56 -13.29 1.90
CA VAL A 31 2.54 -14.42 0.95
C VAL A 31 1.35 -14.31 -0.01
N ASP A 32 0.17 -13.97 0.50
CA ASP A 32 -1.03 -13.83 -0.32
C ASP A 32 -0.89 -12.68 -1.34
N LEU A 33 -0.26 -11.57 -0.92
CA LEU A 33 0.10 -10.46 -1.78
C LEU A 33 1.04 -10.88 -2.93
N VAL A 34 2.07 -11.68 -2.64
CA VAL A 34 2.99 -12.19 -3.67
C VAL A 34 2.26 -13.14 -4.63
N CYS A 35 1.44 -14.05 -4.10
CA CYS A 35 0.62 -14.95 -4.92
C CYS A 35 -0.34 -14.18 -5.83
N LEU A 36 -0.95 -13.10 -5.32
CA LEU A 36 -1.85 -12.24 -6.06
C LEU A 36 -1.12 -11.47 -7.17
N GLU A 37 0.05 -10.91 -6.87
CA GLU A 37 0.91 -10.22 -7.85
C GLU A 37 1.36 -11.15 -8.98
N LEU A 38 1.71 -12.40 -8.67
CA LEU A 38 2.05 -13.40 -9.67
C LEU A 38 0.84 -13.86 -10.48
N SER A 39 -0.35 -13.91 -9.90
CA SER A 39 -1.55 -14.42 -10.58
C SER A 39 -2.26 -13.36 -11.43
N CYS A 40 -2.09 -12.07 -11.11
CA CYS A 40 -2.72 -10.95 -11.80
C CYS A 40 -1.75 -10.30 -12.82
N LYS A 41 -2.08 -10.35 -14.12
CA LYS A 41 -1.36 -9.58 -15.15
C LYS A 41 -1.28 -8.08 -14.84
N LEU A 42 -2.34 -7.56 -14.20
CA LEU A 42 -2.43 -6.21 -13.66
C LEU A 42 -1.14 -5.77 -12.95
N PHE A 43 -0.54 -6.59 -12.09
CA PHE A 43 0.65 -6.21 -11.32
C PHE A 43 1.96 -6.69 -11.94
N ARG A 44 1.89 -7.69 -12.81
CA ARG A 44 3.06 -8.29 -13.47
C ARG A 44 3.68 -7.36 -14.51
N ASP A 45 2.87 -6.64 -15.28
CA ASP A 45 3.34 -5.83 -16.41
C ASP A 45 3.54 -4.34 -16.07
N GLY A 46 3.38 -3.97 -14.78
CA GLY A 46 3.40 -2.58 -14.33
C GLY A 46 2.13 -1.86 -14.78
N TYR A 47 1.19 -1.68 -13.86
CA TYR A 47 -0.07 -1.01 -14.20
C TYR A 47 0.12 0.50 -14.26
N GLU A 48 -0.24 1.10 -15.40
CA GLU A 48 -0.37 2.55 -15.55
C GLU A 48 -1.71 3.00 -14.92
N LEU A 49 -1.76 3.09 -13.59
CA LEU A 49 -2.89 3.71 -12.88
C LEU A 49 -2.80 5.23 -13.00
N GLY A 50 -3.17 5.75 -14.16
CA GLY A 50 -3.02 7.17 -14.45
C GLY A 50 -1.54 7.57 -14.54
N PRO A 51 -1.14 8.78 -14.09
CA PRO A 51 0.22 9.28 -14.30
C PRO A 51 1.29 8.57 -13.45
N VAL A 52 0.95 7.50 -12.71
CA VAL A 52 1.84 6.83 -11.76
C VAL A 52 2.04 5.37 -12.16
N ASN A 53 3.27 5.05 -12.59
CA ASN A 53 3.71 3.70 -12.88
C ASN A 53 4.22 3.02 -11.61
N PHE A 54 3.50 2.00 -11.15
CA PHE A 54 3.89 1.24 -9.96
C PHE A 54 4.67 -0.01 -10.34
N LYS A 55 5.82 -0.21 -9.68
CA LYS A 55 6.74 -1.33 -9.95
C LYS A 55 6.25 -2.66 -9.39
N SER A 56 5.33 -2.64 -8.42
CA SER A 56 4.81 -3.83 -7.77
C SER A 56 3.52 -3.54 -7.01
N LEU A 57 2.79 -4.60 -6.68
CA LEU A 57 1.60 -4.54 -5.81
C LEU A 57 1.91 -3.89 -4.45
N GLY A 58 3.06 -4.24 -3.87
CA GLY A 58 3.53 -3.66 -2.61
C GLY A 58 3.86 -2.17 -2.70
N GLU A 59 4.34 -1.68 -3.86
CA GLU A 59 4.53 -0.23 -4.07
C GLU A 59 3.19 0.50 -4.17
N PHE A 60 2.23 -0.07 -4.88
CA PHE A 60 0.89 0.49 -4.98
C PHE A 60 0.17 0.55 -3.63
N ALA A 61 0.22 -0.53 -2.85
CA ALA A 61 -0.35 -0.56 -1.50
C ALA A 61 0.30 0.50 -0.60
N ALA A 62 1.63 0.65 -0.68
CA ALA A 62 2.33 1.67 0.10
C ALA A 62 1.90 3.09 -0.27
N PHE A 63 1.72 3.39 -1.56
CA PHE A 63 1.18 4.68 -2.02
C PHE A 63 -0.21 4.96 -1.44
N ARG A 64 -1.12 3.99 -1.50
CA ARG A 64 -2.47 4.11 -0.94
C ARG A 64 -2.45 4.36 0.57
N LEU A 65 -1.59 3.63 1.29
CA LEU A 65 -1.43 3.79 2.74
C LEU A 65 -0.83 5.15 3.11
N CYS A 66 0.10 5.69 2.31
CA CYS A 66 0.59 7.06 2.48
C CYS A 66 -0.56 8.06 2.30
N GLY A 67 -1.41 7.89 1.28
CA GLY A 67 -2.57 8.76 1.03
C GLY A 67 -3.63 8.76 2.15
N SER A 68 -3.69 7.72 2.98
CA SER A 68 -4.55 7.65 4.16
C SER A 68 -3.88 8.13 5.45
N ASN A 69 -2.57 8.40 5.44
CA ASN A 69 -1.83 8.84 6.62
C ASN A 69 -2.05 10.33 6.89
N SER A 70 -2.48 10.70 8.10
CA SER A 70 -2.83 12.08 8.47
C SER A 70 -1.67 13.07 8.31
N VAL A 71 -0.45 12.66 8.64
CA VAL A 71 0.76 13.51 8.48
C VAL A 71 1.01 13.79 7.01
N PHE A 72 0.93 12.76 6.18
CA PHE A 72 1.17 12.88 4.74
C PHE A 72 0.07 13.66 4.02
N VAL A 73 -1.19 13.50 4.44
CA VAL A 73 -2.32 14.29 3.91
C VAL A 73 -2.13 15.78 4.20
N GLY A 74 -1.56 16.13 5.35
CA GLY A 74 -1.27 17.50 5.74
C GLY A 74 -0.13 18.17 4.96
N PHE A 75 0.66 17.41 4.18
CA PHE A 75 1.74 17.99 3.38
C PHE A 75 1.19 18.74 2.16
N SER A 76 1.84 19.84 1.79
CA SER A 76 1.64 20.46 0.48
C SER A 76 2.11 19.51 -0.63
N ASP A 77 1.57 19.67 -1.85
CA ASP A 77 1.93 18.76 -2.94
C ASP A 77 3.43 18.80 -3.27
N GLY A 78 4.06 19.98 -3.19
CA GLY A 78 5.52 20.11 -3.32
C GLY A 78 6.30 19.36 -2.24
N ALA A 79 5.80 19.32 -0.99
CA ALA A 79 6.44 18.57 0.09
C ALA A 79 6.26 17.06 -0.07
N LYS A 80 5.13 16.60 -0.63
CA LYS A 80 4.91 15.19 -0.99
C LYS A 80 5.88 14.75 -2.07
N ASP A 81 6.04 15.56 -3.12
CA ASP A 81 6.97 15.29 -4.22
C ASP A 81 8.44 15.29 -3.74
N GLU A 82 8.82 16.24 -2.89
CA GLU A 82 10.16 16.28 -2.30
C GLU A 82 10.44 15.04 -1.44
N LEU A 83 9.49 14.63 -0.60
CA LEU A 83 9.62 13.42 0.21
C LEU A 83 9.77 12.17 -0.67
N LEU A 84 8.97 12.07 -1.73
CA LEU A 84 9.06 10.97 -2.68
C LEU A 84 10.42 10.95 -3.40
N ALA A 85 10.91 12.12 -3.83
CA ALA A 85 12.22 12.27 -4.46
C ALA A 85 13.35 11.84 -3.52
N ARG A 86 13.30 12.26 -2.25
CA ARG A 86 14.25 11.82 -1.20
C ARG A 86 14.18 10.32 -0.93
N CYS A 87 13.03 9.70 -1.15
CA CYS A 87 12.85 8.25 -1.06
C CYS A 87 13.25 7.51 -2.36
N GLY A 88 13.75 8.20 -3.39
CA GLY A 88 14.14 7.61 -4.67
C GLY A 88 12.95 7.11 -5.48
N GLY A 89 11.77 7.71 -5.32
CA GLY A 89 10.54 7.28 -5.98
C GLY A 89 9.96 5.98 -5.45
N CYS A 90 10.32 5.57 -4.23
CA CYS A 90 9.88 4.31 -3.61
C CYS A 90 8.87 4.59 -2.48
N TRP A 91 7.60 4.28 -2.72
CA TRP A 91 6.51 4.49 -1.79
C TRP A 91 6.63 3.63 -0.53
N LYS A 92 7.24 2.44 -0.61
CA LYS A 92 7.54 1.64 0.60
C LYS A 92 8.46 2.37 1.57
N ARG A 93 9.43 3.15 1.06
CA ARG A 93 10.32 3.97 1.90
C ARG A 93 9.58 5.18 2.48
N VAL A 94 8.73 5.82 1.70
CA VAL A 94 7.84 6.90 2.18
C VAL A 94 6.97 6.39 3.33
N LEU A 95 6.31 5.25 3.15
CA LEU A 95 5.46 4.65 4.18
C LEU A 95 6.24 4.33 5.45
N ARG A 96 7.44 3.76 5.33
CA ARG A 96 8.31 3.48 6.49
C ARG A 96 8.71 4.75 7.23
N PHE A 97 9.04 5.81 6.50
CA PHE A 97 9.33 7.11 7.10
C PHE A 97 8.12 7.65 7.88
N LEU A 98 6.93 7.62 7.28
CA LEU A 98 5.70 8.09 7.93
C LEU A 98 5.36 7.27 9.19
N GLN A 99 5.56 5.95 9.14
CA GLN A 99 5.40 5.07 10.31
C GLN A 99 6.36 5.46 11.43
N SER A 100 7.65 5.66 11.13
CA SER A 100 8.64 6.08 12.12
C SER A 100 8.36 7.48 12.70
N VAL A 101 7.83 8.40 11.89
CA VAL A 101 7.39 9.73 12.38
C VAL A 101 6.22 9.57 13.37
N ASN A 102 5.24 8.74 13.04
CA ASN A 102 4.10 8.48 13.94
C ASN A 102 4.57 7.84 15.25
N GLU A 103 5.42 6.82 15.18
CA GLU A 103 6.02 6.15 16.36
C GLU A 103 6.82 7.12 17.23
N SER A 104 7.63 8.00 16.62
CA SER A 104 8.39 9.02 17.36
C SER A 104 7.50 10.09 17.98
N SER A 105 6.34 10.38 17.40
CA SER A 105 5.38 11.34 17.96
C SER A 105 4.55 10.76 19.11
N ASP A 106 4.34 9.44 19.12
CA ASP A 106 3.63 8.72 20.20
C ASP A 106 4.52 8.50 21.45
N VAL A 107 5.82 8.80 21.36
CA VAL A 107 6.81 8.70 22.47
C VAL A 107 6.73 9.89 23.45
N VAL A 108 5.58 10.56 23.57
CA VAL A 108 5.30 11.51 24.65
C VAL A 108 4.06 11.08 25.43
N GLN A 109 4.11 9.91 26.06
CA GLN A 109 3.42 9.74 27.34
C GLN A 109 4.29 10.35 28.42
N THR A 110 4.25 11.68 28.54
CA THR A 110 4.61 12.30 29.83
C THR A 110 3.55 11.85 30.82
N TYR A 111 3.87 10.83 31.60
CA TYR A 111 3.28 10.67 32.92
C TYR A 111 3.59 11.97 33.68
N SER A 112 2.69 12.94 33.54
CA SER A 112 2.69 14.14 34.36
C SER A 112 2.55 13.64 35.79
N GLY A 113 3.67 13.64 36.52
CA GLY A 113 3.67 13.38 37.94
C GLY A 113 2.66 14.31 38.58
N ASN A 114 1.66 13.71 39.22
CA ASN A 114 0.85 14.43 40.19
C ASN A 114 1.43 14.10 41.57
N VAL A 115 1.56 15.14 42.37
CA VAL A 115 2.31 15.28 43.63
C VAL A 115 2.00 14.20 44.67
#